data_AF-A0A7Y5TWE6-F1
#
_entry.id   AF-A0A7Y5TWE6-F1
#
_cell.length_a   1.000
_cell.length_b   1.000
_cell.length_c   1.000
_cell.angle_alpha   90.00
_cell.angle_beta   90.00
_cell.angle_gamma   90.00
#
_symmetry.space_group_name_H-M   'P 1'
#
loop_
_entity.id
_entity.type
_entity.pdbx_description
1 polymer ?
#
loop_
_entity_poly.entity_id
_entity_poly.type
_entity_poly.pdbx_seq_one_letter_code
_entity_poly.pdbx_strand_id
1 'polypeptide(L)'
;MARVREGEGVAHLAVLARAPRPAGSDAEARAHDYAHRVLDAAGFTVSRIPFEYSRVPGRYATPIGGALATATIVLAAIAGLHGRADVALGTCGLGVLILVGFARAMTGDAVLTLPWSRATGENLVATWGSETPRIWLVAHVDSKSQPVPSLMRVAGILLLLLALVAALAAAGVQLAALPHRTAWWVALLLAALGAPP
;
A
#
# COMPACT_ATOMS: atom_id res chain seq x y z
N MET A 1 10.92 9.34 40.44
CA MET A 1 10.03 9.19 39.26
C MET A 1 9.19 10.44 39.14
N ALA A 2 9.45 11.28 38.15
CA ALA A 2 8.58 12.42 37.86
C ALA A 2 7.22 11.89 37.40
N ARG A 3 6.12 12.33 38.02
CA ARG A 3 4.79 12.09 37.47
C ARG A 3 4.72 12.84 36.15
N VAL A 4 4.59 12.12 35.04
CA VAL A 4 4.21 12.72 33.75
C VAL A 4 2.96 13.54 34.00
N ARG A 5 3.01 14.86 33.75
CA ARG A 5 1.86 15.70 34.00
C ARG A 5 0.82 15.40 32.93
N GLU A 6 -0.43 15.18 33.34
CA GLU A 6 -1.54 15.08 32.40
C GLU A 6 -1.49 16.29 31.45
N GLY A 7 -1.35 16.02 30.14
CA GLY A 7 -1.21 17.05 29.10
C GLY A 7 0.14 17.09 28.38
N GLU A 8 1.24 16.59 28.97
CA GLU A 8 2.56 16.56 28.30
C GLU A 8 2.56 15.67 27.06
N GLY A 9 1.94 14.49 27.14
CA GLY A 9 1.78 13.60 25.99
C GLY A 9 1.02 14.23 24.82
N VAL A 10 -0.04 14.99 25.11
CA VAL A 10 -0.83 15.70 24.09
C VAL A 10 0.02 16.78 23.41
N ALA A 11 0.87 17.49 24.16
CA ALA A 11 1.78 18.48 23.61
C ALA A 11 2.81 17.85 22.66
N HIS A 12 3.39 16.70 23.02
CA HIS A 12 4.32 15.97 22.14
C HIS A 12 3.63 15.52 20.84
N LEU A 13 2.40 14.99 20.93
CA LEU A 13 1.60 14.62 19.76
C LEU A 13 1.31 15.83 18.87
N ALA A 14 0.96 16.98 19.45
CA ALA A 14 0.70 18.21 18.71
C ALA A 14 1.93 18.72 17.96
N VAL A 15 3.15 18.58 18.53
CA VAL A 15 4.39 18.93 17.84
C VAL A 15 4.66 17.99 16.67
N LEU A 16 4.55 16.69 16.89
CA LEU A 16 4.77 15.70 15.82
C LEU A 16 3.75 15.89 14.70
N ALA A 17 2.48 16.11 15.02
CA ALA A 17 1.38 16.22 14.06
C ALA A 17 1.37 17.50 13.19
N ARG A 18 2.29 18.46 13.39
CA ARG A 18 2.31 19.74 12.64
C ARG A 18 2.46 19.58 11.13
N ALA A 19 3.08 18.49 10.68
CA ALA A 19 3.26 18.20 9.26
C ALA A 19 3.24 16.68 9.02
N PRO A 20 2.84 16.23 7.82
CA PRO A 20 3.15 14.90 7.33
C PRO A 20 4.67 14.66 7.35
N ARG A 21 5.07 13.44 7.70
CA ARG A 21 6.46 13.01 7.87
C ARG A 21 6.70 11.73 7.06
N PRO A 22 6.58 11.79 5.72
CA PRO A 22 6.84 10.61 4.90
C PRO A 22 8.27 10.12 5.12
N ALA A 23 8.46 8.80 5.09
CA ALA A 23 9.77 8.19 5.29
C ALA A 23 10.81 8.74 4.27
N GLY A 24 11.98 9.11 4.77
CA GLY A 24 13.08 9.74 4.05
C GLY A 24 12.93 11.26 3.84
N SER A 25 12.00 11.94 4.51
CA SER A 25 11.80 13.39 4.38
C SER A 25 12.47 14.19 5.50
N ASP A 26 12.77 15.47 5.24
CA ASP A 26 13.27 16.38 6.27
C ASP A 26 12.31 16.52 7.46
N ALA A 27 11.01 16.35 7.24
CA ALA A 27 10.00 16.40 8.29
C ALA A 27 10.09 15.19 9.23
N GLU A 28 10.38 14.00 8.70
CA GLU A 28 10.69 12.82 9.51
C GLU A 28 11.99 13.02 10.30
N ALA A 29 13.06 13.50 9.65
CA ALA A 29 14.33 13.76 10.32
C ALA A 29 14.17 14.72 11.52
N ARG A 30 13.45 15.84 11.33
CA ARG A 30 13.15 16.78 12.42
C ARG A 30 12.34 16.15 13.56
N ALA A 31 11.46 15.21 13.24
CA ALA A 31 10.69 14.49 14.25
C ALA A 31 11.53 13.48 15.02
N HIS A 32 12.49 12.81 14.38
CA HIS A 32 13.49 11.99 15.08
C HIS A 32 14.35 12.84 16.00
N ASP A 33 14.82 14.00 15.53
CA ASP A 33 15.58 14.93 16.37
C ASP A 33 14.79 15.39 17.59
N TYR A 34 13.49 15.66 17.41
CA TYR A 34 12.59 16.01 18.50
C TYR A 34 12.43 14.85 19.49
N ALA A 35 12.10 13.66 19.01
CA ALA A 35 11.92 12.46 19.84
C ALA A 35 13.20 12.13 20.61
N HIS A 36 14.36 12.21 19.96
CA HIS A 36 15.66 12.02 20.59
C HIS A 36 15.86 12.97 21.75
N ARG A 37 15.65 14.28 21.56
CA ARG A 37 15.80 15.27 22.64
C ARG A 37 14.84 15.00 23.80
N VAL A 38 13.59 14.62 23.51
CA VAL A 38 12.60 14.34 24.55
C VAL A 38 12.97 13.10 25.36
N LEU A 39 13.41 12.02 24.71
CA LEU A 39 13.79 10.77 25.37
C LEU A 39 15.10 10.91 26.14
N ASP A 40 16.09 11.61 25.57
CA ASP A 40 17.36 11.91 26.23
C ASP A 40 17.15 12.78 27.49
N ALA A 41 16.34 13.84 27.40
CA ALA A 41 15.97 14.66 28.54
C ALA A 41 15.17 13.90 29.61
N ALA A 42 14.48 12.82 29.23
CA ALA A 42 13.80 11.94 30.16
C ALA A 42 14.75 10.93 30.84
N GLY A 43 16.01 10.85 30.43
CA GLY A 43 17.06 10.01 31.03
C GLY A 43 17.31 8.68 30.31
N PHE A 44 16.79 8.51 29.09
CA PHE A 44 17.06 7.31 28.29
C PHE A 44 18.39 7.44 27.55
N THR A 45 19.09 6.31 27.39
CA THR A 45 20.18 6.21 26.42
C THR A 45 19.57 6.03 25.03
N VAL A 46 19.72 7.03 24.16
CA VAL A 46 19.12 7.03 22.82
C VAL A 46 20.16 6.69 21.77
N SER A 47 19.80 5.79 20.85
CA SER A 47 20.61 5.40 19.71
C SER A 47 19.80 5.45 18.43
N ARG A 48 20.47 5.74 17.32
CA ARG A 48 19.92 5.77 15.97
C ARG A 48 20.40 4.54 15.23
N ILE A 49 19.47 3.69 14.80
CA ILE A 49 19.78 2.44 14.12
C ILE A 49 19.32 2.56 12.66
N PRO A 50 20.26 2.77 11.71
CA PRO A 50 19.90 2.84 10.30
C PRO A 50 19.44 1.47 9.80
N PHE A 51 18.52 1.47 8.85
CA PHE A 51 18.11 0.27 8.11
C PHE A 51 17.85 0.62 6.65
N GLU A 52 17.94 -0.38 5.78
CA GLU A 52 17.64 -0.20 4.36
C GLU A 52 16.37 -0.96 3.96
N TYR A 53 15.63 -0.37 3.02
CA TYR A 53 14.41 -0.96 2.48
C TYR A 53 14.16 -0.52 1.05
N SER A 54 13.35 -1.28 0.32
CA SER A 54 12.83 -0.91 -0.99
C SER A 54 11.55 -0.11 -0.84
N ARG A 55 11.49 1.05 -1.49
CA ARG A 55 10.26 1.85 -1.58
C ARG A 55 9.26 1.31 -2.60
N VAL A 56 9.63 0.30 -3.40
CA VAL A 56 8.80 -0.17 -4.53
C VAL A 56 7.44 -0.70 -4.08
N PRO A 57 7.34 -1.62 -3.10
CA PRO A 57 6.03 -2.16 -2.72
C PRO A 57 5.09 -1.06 -2.19
N GLY A 58 5.59 -0.17 -1.34
CA GLY A 58 4.78 0.91 -0.76
C GLY A 58 4.35 1.99 -1.76
N ARG A 59 5.18 2.26 -2.79
CA ARG A 59 4.94 3.36 -3.73
C ARG A 59 4.25 2.93 -5.02
N TYR A 60 4.56 1.75 -5.54
CA TYR A 60 4.16 1.33 -6.88
C TYR A 60 3.30 0.07 -6.93
N ALA A 61 3.20 -0.72 -5.86
CA ALA A 61 2.44 -1.98 -5.94
C ALA A 61 0.97 -1.75 -6.31
N THR A 62 0.29 -0.80 -5.66
CA THR A 62 -1.13 -0.53 -5.97
C THR A 62 -1.33 0.01 -7.40
N PRO A 63 -0.60 1.04 -7.88
CA PRO A 63 -0.72 1.49 -9.27
C PRO A 63 -0.42 0.40 -10.31
N ILE A 64 0.64 -0.40 -10.10
CA ILE A 64 0.98 -1.50 -11.01
C ILE A 64 -0.13 -2.56 -11.01
N GLY A 65 -0.64 -2.94 -9.83
CA GLY A 65 -1.75 -3.88 -9.71
C GLY A 65 -3.02 -3.37 -10.42
N GLY A 66 -3.34 -2.08 -10.27
CA GLY A 66 -4.44 -1.43 -10.97
C GLY A 66 -4.28 -1.45 -12.49
N ALA A 67 -3.08 -1.15 -12.99
CA ALA A 67 -2.75 -1.22 -14.41
C ALA A 67 -2.86 -2.65 -14.97
N LEU A 68 -2.35 -3.65 -14.25
CA LEU A 68 -2.45 -5.06 -14.63
C LEU A 68 -3.92 -5.53 -14.68
N ALA A 69 -4.73 -5.15 -13.68
CA ALA A 69 -6.15 -5.49 -13.66
C ALA A 69 -6.91 -4.81 -14.82
N THR A 70 -6.67 -3.53 -15.05
CA THR A 70 -7.28 -2.77 -16.15
C THR A 70 -6.91 -3.37 -17.51
N ALA A 71 -5.64 -3.67 -17.74
CA ALA A 71 -5.16 -4.30 -18.97
C ALA A 71 -5.82 -5.67 -19.19
N THR A 72 -5.93 -6.48 -18.14
CA THR A 72 -6.63 -7.78 -18.18
C THR A 72 -8.07 -7.61 -18.66
N ILE A 73 -8.82 -6.68 -18.05
CA ILE A 73 -10.24 -6.44 -18.37
C ILE A 73 -10.40 -5.93 -19.81
N VAL A 74 -9.57 -4.96 -20.22
CA VAL A 74 -9.61 -4.40 -21.58
C VAL A 74 -9.31 -5.47 -22.63
N LEU A 75 -8.26 -6.27 -22.44
CA LEU A 75 -7.91 -7.34 -23.38
C LEU A 75 -8.98 -8.42 -23.45
N ALA A 76 -9.55 -8.83 -22.31
CA ALA A 76 -10.66 -9.77 -22.27
C ALA A 76 -11.91 -9.21 -22.98
N ALA A 77 -12.24 -7.94 -22.76
CA ALA A 77 -13.36 -7.28 -23.40
C ALA A 77 -13.17 -7.14 -24.92
N ILE A 78 -11.96 -6.82 -25.39
CA ILE A 78 -11.65 -6.83 -26.83
C ILE A 78 -11.91 -8.22 -27.41
N ALA A 79 -11.41 -9.29 -26.80
CA ALA A 79 -11.66 -10.65 -27.29
C ALA A 79 -13.17 -11.01 -27.27
N GLY A 80 -13.86 -10.71 -26.17
CA GLY A 80 -15.28 -10.99 -25.99
C GLY A 80 -16.16 -10.25 -26.99
N LEU A 81 -15.93 -8.96 -27.22
CA LEU A 81 -16.67 -8.15 -28.20
C LEU A 81 -16.45 -8.60 -29.65
N HIS A 82 -15.33 -9.28 -29.95
CA HIS A 82 -15.07 -9.94 -31.24
C HIS A 82 -15.60 -11.38 -31.31
N GLY A 83 -16.40 -11.83 -30.34
CA GLY A 83 -17.02 -13.15 -30.36
C GLY A 83 -16.15 -14.28 -29.78
N ARG A 84 -14.95 -13.99 -29.27
CA ARG A 84 -13.98 -15.00 -28.78
C ARG A 84 -14.08 -15.19 -27.26
N ALA A 85 -15.15 -15.84 -26.82
CA ALA A 85 -15.45 -16.03 -25.39
C ALA A 85 -14.41 -16.89 -24.65
N ASP A 86 -13.87 -17.90 -25.32
CA ASP A 86 -12.80 -18.78 -24.86
C ASP A 86 -11.50 -17.99 -24.56
N VAL A 87 -11.10 -17.11 -25.48
CA VAL A 87 -9.93 -16.24 -25.31
C VAL A 87 -10.15 -15.21 -24.22
N ALA A 88 -11.37 -14.64 -24.14
CA ALA A 88 -11.72 -13.70 -23.09
C ALA A 88 -11.63 -14.35 -21.70
N LEU A 89 -12.19 -15.55 -21.53
CA LEU A 89 -12.11 -16.31 -20.28
C LEU A 89 -10.67 -16.69 -19.94
N GLY A 90 -9.90 -17.19 -20.91
CA GLY A 90 -8.48 -17.51 -20.73
C GLY A 90 -7.65 -16.30 -20.31
N THR A 91 -7.94 -15.12 -20.89
CA THR A 91 -7.29 -13.85 -20.55
C THR A 91 -7.62 -13.43 -19.12
N CYS A 92 -8.89 -13.50 -18.70
CA CYS A 92 -9.29 -13.23 -17.32
C CYS A 92 -8.60 -14.19 -16.34
N GLY A 93 -8.58 -15.49 -16.64
CA GLY A 93 -7.92 -16.50 -15.80
C GLY A 93 -6.42 -16.25 -15.64
N LEU A 94 -5.71 -15.99 -16.75
CA LEU A 94 -4.30 -15.64 -16.71
C LEU A 94 -4.04 -14.34 -15.93
N GLY A 95 -4.87 -13.31 -16.15
CA GLY A 95 -4.76 -12.04 -15.44
C GLY A 95 -4.97 -12.19 -13.94
N VAL A 96 -5.93 -13.01 -13.49
CA VAL A 96 -6.11 -13.35 -12.06
C VAL A 96 -4.86 -14.00 -11.50
N LEU A 97 -4.27 -14.97 -12.19
CA LEU A 97 -3.03 -15.64 -11.74
C LEU A 97 -1.86 -14.65 -11.63
N ILE A 98 -1.70 -13.75 -12.61
CA ILE A 98 -0.69 -12.68 -12.58
C ILE A 98 -0.91 -11.76 -11.39
N LEU A 99 -2.16 -11.32 -11.15
CA LEU A 99 -2.50 -10.42 -10.04
C LEU A 99 -2.24 -11.07 -8.68
N VAL A 100 -2.61 -12.34 -8.50
CA VAL A 100 -2.35 -13.09 -7.25
C VAL A 100 -0.87 -13.29 -7.04
N GLY A 101 -0.13 -13.69 -8.08
CA GLY A 101 1.33 -13.84 -8.02
C GLY A 101 2.03 -12.53 -7.69
N PHE A 102 1.62 -11.44 -8.34
CA PHE A 102 2.12 -10.10 -8.09
C PHE A 102 1.82 -9.63 -6.65
N ALA A 103 0.58 -9.77 -6.19
CA ALA A 103 0.19 -9.40 -4.83
C ALA A 103 1.03 -10.17 -3.80
N ARG A 104 1.14 -11.49 -3.95
CA ARG A 104 1.96 -12.34 -3.07
C ARG A 104 3.42 -11.92 -3.07
N ALA A 105 3.99 -11.59 -4.23
CA ALA A 105 5.36 -11.11 -4.34
C ALA A 105 5.56 -9.76 -3.64
N MET A 106 4.55 -8.88 -3.64
CA MET A 106 4.65 -7.54 -3.03
C MET A 106 4.29 -7.48 -1.54
N THR A 107 3.51 -8.44 -0.99
CA THR A 107 3.01 -8.41 0.40
C THR A 107 3.91 -9.09 1.44
N GLY A 108 5.15 -9.44 1.09
CA GLY A 108 6.10 -10.11 2.00
C GLY A 108 7.42 -9.37 2.13
N ASP A 109 8.52 -10.11 2.05
CA ASP A 109 9.87 -9.59 2.22
C ASP A 109 10.35 -8.69 1.07
N ALA A 110 9.51 -8.34 0.10
CA ALA A 110 9.87 -7.46 -1.01
C ALA A 110 10.39 -6.10 -0.54
N VAL A 111 9.88 -5.58 0.58
CA VAL A 111 10.42 -4.37 1.20
C VAL A 111 11.87 -4.56 1.62
N LEU A 112 12.27 -5.77 2.01
CA LEU A 112 13.62 -6.08 2.46
C LEU A 112 14.53 -6.52 1.30
N THR A 113 14.00 -7.32 0.37
CA THR A 113 14.79 -8.08 -0.62
C THR A 113 14.85 -7.45 -2.01
N LEU A 114 13.90 -6.57 -2.39
CA LEU A 114 13.95 -5.95 -3.71
C LEU A 114 15.16 -5.01 -3.84
N PRO A 115 15.97 -5.14 -4.91
CA PRO A 115 17.15 -4.30 -5.11
C PRO A 115 16.83 -2.91 -5.68
N TRP A 116 15.58 -2.66 -6.08
CA TRP A 116 15.17 -1.40 -6.71
C TRP A 116 14.68 -0.37 -5.70
N SER A 117 14.92 0.91 -6.00
CA SER A 117 14.49 2.05 -5.17
C SER A 117 14.85 1.89 -3.69
N ARG A 118 16.08 1.43 -3.42
CA ARG A 118 16.62 1.33 -2.07
C ARG A 118 16.63 2.71 -1.43
N ALA A 119 16.21 2.75 -0.17
CA ALA A 119 16.24 3.93 0.68
C ALA A 119 16.72 3.50 2.07
N THR A 120 17.28 4.45 2.78
CA THR A 120 17.68 4.28 4.18
C THR A 120 16.62 4.93 5.06
N GLY A 121 16.21 4.22 6.09
CA GLY A 121 15.42 4.73 7.20
C GLY A 121 16.23 4.64 8.50
N GLU A 122 15.69 5.16 9.58
CA GLU A 122 16.33 5.14 10.88
C GLU A 122 15.31 4.77 11.94
N ASN A 123 15.66 3.86 12.84
CA ASN A 123 14.89 3.61 14.06
C ASN A 123 15.54 4.34 15.22
N LEU A 124 14.72 4.99 16.04
CA LEU A 124 15.18 5.55 17.31
C LEU A 124 14.97 4.49 18.40
N VAL A 125 16.05 4.03 19.01
CA VAL A 125 16.01 3.04 20.10
C VAL A 125 16.47 3.71 21.38
N ALA A 126 15.56 3.80 22.34
CA ALA A 126 15.81 4.38 23.66
C ALA A 126 15.77 3.29 24.73
N THR A 127 16.83 3.15 25.51
CA THR A 127 16.94 2.16 26.59
C THR A 127 17.07 2.82 27.95
N TRP A 128 16.57 2.16 28.99
CA TRP A 128 16.68 2.60 30.38
C TRP A 128 17.47 1.58 31.18
N GLY A 129 18.56 2.02 31.82
CA GLY A 129 19.47 1.14 32.56
C GLY A 129 20.38 0.30 31.66
N SER A 130 21.17 -0.59 32.29
CA SER A 130 22.19 -1.42 31.63
C SER A 130 21.81 -2.89 31.49
N GLU A 131 20.65 -3.30 32.01
CA GLU A 131 20.15 -4.67 31.95
C GLU A 131 19.36 -4.92 30.66
N THR A 132 19.21 -6.20 30.30
CA THR A 132 18.37 -6.60 29.16
C THR A 132 16.93 -6.11 29.35
N PRO A 133 16.35 -5.36 28.38
CA PRO A 133 15.03 -4.78 28.54
C PRO A 133 13.95 -5.87 28.67
N ARG A 134 13.15 -5.79 29.73
CA ARG A 134 12.01 -6.70 29.98
C ARG A 134 10.74 -6.28 29.24
N ILE A 135 10.66 -5.02 28.81
CA ILE A 135 9.49 -4.41 28.18
C ILE A 135 9.97 -3.64 26.95
N TRP A 136 9.26 -3.82 25.84
CA TRP A 136 9.49 -3.10 24.59
C TRP A 136 8.25 -2.27 24.28
N LEU A 137 8.43 -0.95 24.19
CA LEU A 137 7.38 -0.03 23.75
C LEU A 137 7.75 0.47 22.36
N VAL A 138 6.83 0.36 21.41
CA VAL A 138 7.08 0.66 20.00
C VAL A 138 6.00 1.59 19.48
N ALA A 139 6.43 2.64 18.79
CA ALA A 139 5.56 3.53 18.03
C ALA A 139 6.29 3.95 16.75
N HIS A 140 5.54 4.16 15.67
CA HIS A 140 6.09 4.70 14.43
C HIS A 140 6.03 6.24 14.46
N VAL A 141 7.10 6.90 14.02
CA VAL A 141 7.16 8.37 13.96
C VAL A 141 6.73 8.90 12.59
N ASP A 142 6.98 8.12 11.54
CA ASP A 142 6.66 8.45 10.16
C ASP A 142 5.15 8.44 9.90
N SER A 143 4.76 9.12 8.84
CA SER A 143 3.40 9.07 8.28
C SER A 143 3.41 8.33 6.95
N LYS A 144 2.33 7.61 6.64
CA LYS A 144 2.16 6.92 5.35
C LYS A 144 2.41 7.87 4.17
N SER A 145 3.41 7.56 3.34
CA SER A 145 3.82 8.34 2.16
C SER A 145 2.92 8.16 0.93
N GLN A 146 1.62 7.89 1.12
CA GLN A 146 0.70 7.55 0.03
C GLN A 146 0.09 8.83 -0.55
N PRO A 147 0.28 9.14 -1.84
CA PRO A 147 -0.23 10.37 -2.45
C PRO A 147 -1.76 10.37 -2.58
N VAL A 148 -2.35 9.17 -2.63
CA VAL A 148 -3.78 8.98 -2.85
C VAL A 148 -4.45 8.56 -1.53
N PRO A 149 -5.54 9.23 -1.12
CA PRO A 149 -6.29 8.86 0.08
C PRO A 149 -6.66 7.37 0.10
N SER A 150 -6.56 6.74 1.27
CA SER A 150 -6.90 5.31 1.41
C SER A 150 -8.31 4.98 0.94
N LEU A 151 -9.27 5.88 1.15
CA LEU A 151 -10.64 5.70 0.68
C LEU A 151 -10.71 5.57 -0.85
N MET A 152 -10.00 6.44 -1.59
CA MET A 152 -9.97 6.39 -3.05
C MET A 152 -9.30 5.11 -3.55
N ARG A 153 -8.21 4.67 -2.92
CA ARG A 153 -7.56 3.40 -3.28
C ARG A 153 -8.47 2.19 -3.06
N VAL A 154 -9.15 2.14 -1.91
CA VAL A 154 -10.10 1.06 -1.62
C VAL A 154 -11.25 1.08 -2.63
N ALA A 155 -11.80 2.25 -2.96
CA ALA A 155 -12.83 2.39 -3.98
C ALA A 155 -12.36 1.90 -5.36
N GLY A 156 -11.16 2.31 -5.80
CA GLY A 156 -10.58 1.86 -7.07
C GLY A 156 -10.38 0.34 -7.13
N ILE A 157 -9.84 -0.26 -6.06
CA ILE A 157 -9.68 -1.71 -5.94
C ILE A 157 -11.03 -2.43 -6.03
N LEU A 158 -12.05 -1.94 -5.33
CA LEU A 158 -13.40 -2.53 -5.37
C LEU A 158 -14.04 -2.42 -6.76
N LEU A 159 -13.89 -1.27 -7.43
CA LEU A 159 -14.38 -1.08 -8.80
C LEU A 159 -13.69 -2.02 -9.80
N LEU A 160 -12.36 -2.19 -9.69
CA LEU A 160 -11.62 -3.14 -10.52
C LEU A 160 -11.99 -4.60 -10.23
N LEU A 161 -12.25 -4.95 -8.97
CA LEU A 161 -12.73 -6.28 -8.61
C LEU A 161 -14.12 -6.54 -9.21
N LEU A 162 -15.04 -5.57 -9.12
CA LEU A 162 -16.37 -5.66 -9.74
C LEU A 162 -16.27 -5.74 -11.26
N ALA A 163 -15.38 -4.97 -11.88
CA ALA A 163 -15.12 -5.02 -13.32
C ALA A 163 -14.64 -6.41 -13.77
N LEU A 164 -13.74 -7.03 -13.00
CA LEU A 164 -13.24 -8.37 -13.28
C LEU A 164 -14.33 -9.44 -13.13
N VAL A 165 -15.17 -9.34 -12.10
CA VAL A 165 -16.35 -10.21 -11.94
C VAL A 165 -17.33 -10.04 -13.11
N ALA A 166 -17.60 -8.79 -13.52
CA ALA A 166 -18.44 -8.50 -14.67
C ALA A 166 -17.86 -9.06 -15.98
N ALA A 167 -16.54 -8.98 -16.18
CA ALA A 167 -15.85 -9.57 -17.33
C ALA A 167 -15.95 -11.11 -17.35
N LEU A 168 -15.77 -11.77 -16.20
CA LEU A 168 -15.95 -13.23 -16.08
C LEU A 168 -17.40 -13.64 -16.35
N ALA A 169 -18.36 -12.90 -15.79
CA ALA A 169 -19.78 -13.13 -16.04
C ALA A 169 -20.13 -12.92 -17.52
N ALA A 170 -19.61 -11.87 -18.15
CA ALA A 170 -19.80 -11.59 -19.58
C ALA A 170 -19.28 -12.74 -20.45
N ALA A 171 -18.07 -13.25 -20.15
CA ALA A 171 -17.51 -14.42 -20.84
C ALA A 171 -18.38 -15.68 -20.65
N GLY A 172 -18.86 -15.93 -19.43
CA GLY A 172 -19.75 -17.07 -19.14
C GLY A 172 -21.11 -17.00 -19.85
N VAL A 173 -21.74 -15.83 -19.84
CA VAL A 173 -23.00 -15.54 -20.56
C VAL A 173 -22.79 -15.70 -22.08
N GLN A 174 -21.64 -15.25 -22.59
CA GLN A 174 -21.28 -15.40 -24.00
C GLN A 174 -21.07 -16.87 -24.40
N LEU A 175 -20.43 -17.68 -23.56
CA LEU A 175 -20.32 -19.13 -23.76
C LEU A 175 -21.69 -19.83 -23.76
N ALA A 176 -22.65 -19.31 -23.00
CA ALA A 176 -24.04 -19.77 -23.01
C ALA A 176 -24.87 -19.24 -24.21
N ALA A 177 -24.24 -18.57 -25.18
CA ALA A 177 -24.88 -17.94 -26.33
C ALA A 177 -25.97 -16.90 -25.97
N LEU A 178 -25.87 -16.28 -24.80
CA LEU A 178 -26.80 -15.26 -24.33
C LEU A 178 -26.31 -13.83 -24.68
N PRO A 179 -27.20 -12.82 -24.64
CA PRO A 179 -26.82 -11.42 -24.85
C PRO A 179 -25.77 -10.94 -23.83
N HIS A 180 -24.56 -10.61 -24.31
CA HIS A 180 -23.39 -10.36 -23.45
C HIS A 180 -22.78 -8.95 -23.62
N ARG A 181 -23.13 -8.21 -24.68
CA ARG A 181 -22.52 -6.92 -25.02
C ARG A 181 -22.62 -5.89 -23.88
N THR A 182 -23.78 -5.78 -23.23
CA THR A 182 -23.98 -4.86 -22.11
C THR A 182 -23.05 -5.18 -20.93
N ALA A 183 -22.83 -6.46 -20.63
CA ALA A 183 -21.95 -6.88 -19.54
C ALA A 183 -20.49 -6.49 -19.80
N TRP A 184 -20.01 -6.61 -21.04
CA TRP A 184 -18.67 -6.14 -21.42
C TRP A 184 -18.52 -4.63 -21.28
N TRP A 185 -19.52 -3.84 -21.69
CA TRP A 185 -19.49 -2.39 -21.52
C TRP A 185 -19.53 -1.98 -20.04
N VAL A 186 -20.30 -2.68 -19.21
CA VAL A 186 -20.29 -2.47 -17.75
C VAL A 186 -18.92 -2.78 -17.17
N ALA A 187 -18.27 -3.88 -17.57
CA ALA A 187 -16.92 -4.22 -17.12
C ALA A 187 -15.91 -3.14 -17.51
N LEU A 188 -15.95 -2.64 -18.76
CA LEU A 188 -15.08 -1.55 -19.22
C LEU A 188 -15.33 -0.23 -18.47
N LEU A 189 -16.59 0.12 -18.21
CA LEU A 189 -16.93 1.33 -17.45
C LEU A 189 -16.40 1.25 -16.01
N LEU A 190 -16.63 0.13 -15.33
CA LEU A 190 -16.12 -0.10 -13.98
C LEU A 190 -14.59 -0.08 -13.95
N ALA A 191 -13.94 -0.67 -14.97
CA ALA A 191 -12.49 -0.61 -15.10
C ALA A 191 -11.97 0.81 -15.30
N ALA A 192 -12.62 1.60 -16.16
CA ALA A 192 -12.23 3.00 -16.38
C ALA A 192 -12.42 3.87 -15.11
N LEU A 193 -13.47 3.63 -14.34
CA LEU A 193 -13.72 4.33 -13.07
C LEU A 193 -12.82 3.86 -11.93
N GLY A 194 -12.36 2.61 -11.97
CA GLY A 194 -11.50 1.99 -10.96
C GLY A 194 -10.00 2.02 -11.29
N ALA A 195 -9.62 2.31 -12.54
CA ALA A 195 -8.25 2.53 -12.97
C ALA A 195 -7.54 3.66 -12.22
N PRO A 196 -8.22 4.75 -11.78
CA PRO A 196 -7.69 5.63 -10.75
C PRO A 196 -7.55 4.85 -9.45
N PRO A 197 -6.34 4.77 -8.92
CA PRO A 197 -6.08 5.66 -7.80
C PRO A 197 -4.78 6.43 -7.92
#